data_AF-A0A2N9MII1-F1
#
_entry.id   AF-A0A2N9MII1-F1
#
_cell.length_a   1.000
_cell.length_b   1.000
_cell.length_c   1.000
_cell.angle_alpha   90.00
_cell.angle_beta   90.00
_cell.angle_gamma   90.00
#
_symmetry.space_group_name_H-M   'P 1'
#
loop_
_entity.id
_entity.type
_entity.pdbx_description
1 polymer ?
#
loop_
_entity_poly.entity_id
_entity_poly.type
_entity_poly.pdbx_seq_one_letter_code
_entity_poly.pdbx_strand_id
1 'polypeptide(L)'
;MMLTLALSGCGKEAELPPDLFPETVASVWRRGETRDLAVSEAPDPVPRNEVERLREAAYDGPGKLQARVYQLRSAAVGQELSQRWRPSADTVFFDAGRYFVVVKWQAADLKALREFLKALQTKLRTSR
;
A
#
# COMPACT_ATOMS: atom_id res chain seq x y z
N MET A 1 28.62 40.83 7.65
CA MET A 1 27.29 40.19 7.69
C MET A 1 27.35 39.01 6.72
N MET A 2 27.50 37.78 7.25
CA MET A 2 27.79 36.58 6.46
C MET A 2 26.47 35.85 6.20
N LEU A 3 26.07 35.73 4.93
CA LEU A 3 24.84 35.07 4.50
C LEU A 3 25.04 33.54 4.59
N THR A 4 24.39 32.91 5.55
CA THR A 4 24.23 31.45 5.60
C THR A 4 23.20 31.02 4.56
N LEU A 5 23.65 30.45 3.45
CA LEU A 5 22.77 29.74 2.52
C LEU A 5 22.41 28.39 3.15
N ALA A 6 21.14 28.24 3.53
CA ALA A 6 20.56 27.00 3.99
C ALA A 6 20.65 25.94 2.87
N LEU A 7 21.21 24.78 3.21
CA LEU A 7 21.20 23.61 2.34
C LEU A 7 19.75 23.13 2.19
N SER A 8 19.10 23.50 1.10
CA SER A 8 17.94 22.75 0.61
C SER A 8 18.43 21.38 0.16
N GLY A 9 18.38 20.41 1.07
CA GLY A 9 18.60 19.02 0.74
C GLY A 9 17.55 18.57 -0.27
N CYS A 10 17.92 18.57 -1.55
CA CYS A 10 17.19 17.87 -2.60
C CYS A 10 17.37 16.35 -2.44
N GLY A 11 16.80 15.80 -1.36
CA GLY A 11 16.42 14.40 -1.35
C GLY A 11 15.19 14.29 -2.22
N LYS A 12 15.32 13.71 -3.42
CA LYS A 12 14.16 13.34 -4.24
C LYS A 12 13.41 12.28 -3.43
N GLU A 13 12.44 12.73 -2.66
CA GLU A 13 11.65 11.88 -1.80
C GLU A 13 10.97 10.84 -2.69
N ALA A 14 11.11 9.55 -2.35
CA ALA A 14 10.56 8.49 -3.18
C ALA A 14 9.04 8.61 -3.17
N GLU A 15 8.50 9.20 -4.24
CA GLU A 15 7.08 9.52 -4.33
C GLU A 15 6.32 8.26 -4.76
N LEU A 16 5.32 7.87 -3.95
CA LEU A 16 4.39 6.83 -4.34
C LEU A 16 3.68 7.29 -5.63
N PRO A 17 3.52 6.40 -6.63
CA PRO A 17 2.79 6.74 -7.84
C PRO A 17 1.45 7.41 -7.51
N PRO A 18 1.10 8.55 -8.12
CA PRO A 18 -0.14 9.27 -7.80
C PRO A 18 -1.39 8.43 -8.11
N ASP A 19 -1.28 7.53 -9.09
CA ASP A 19 -2.33 6.59 -9.50
C ASP A 19 -2.11 5.17 -8.92
N LEU A 20 -1.47 5.06 -7.74
CA LEU A 20 -1.28 3.79 -7.03
C LEU A 20 -2.62 3.11 -6.71
N PHE A 21 -3.59 3.92 -6.34
CA PHE A 21 -4.96 3.52 -6.02
C PHE A 21 -5.88 4.11 -7.10
N PRO A 22 -6.22 3.35 -8.15
CA PRO A 22 -7.12 3.83 -9.20
C PRO A 22 -8.49 4.20 -8.61
N GLU A 23 -9.14 5.22 -9.19
CA GLU A 23 -10.49 5.65 -8.79
C GLU A 23 -11.52 4.52 -8.92
N THR A 24 -11.40 3.72 -9.99
CA THR A 24 -12.24 2.53 -10.20
C THR A 24 -11.37 1.32 -10.45
N VAL A 25 -11.68 0.21 -9.78
CA VAL A 25 -10.97 -1.09 -9.95
C VAL A 25 -11.98 -2.18 -10.30
N ALA A 26 -11.65 -2.99 -11.31
CA ALA A 26 -12.51 -4.07 -11.82
C ALA A 26 -13.95 -3.62 -12.17
N SER A 27 -14.14 -2.34 -12.51
CA SER A 27 -15.42 -1.71 -12.85
C SER A 27 -16.49 -1.67 -11.74
N VAL A 28 -16.25 -2.29 -10.58
CA VAL A 28 -17.25 -2.44 -9.50
C VAL A 28 -16.82 -1.80 -8.19
N TRP A 29 -15.51 -1.60 -7.99
CA TRP A 29 -14.96 -0.97 -6.80
C TRP A 29 -14.68 0.49 -7.08
N ARG A 30 -15.23 1.39 -6.26
CA ARG A 30 -14.95 2.82 -6.31
C ARG A 30 -14.10 3.20 -5.11
N ARG A 31 -13.00 3.92 -5.38
CA ARG A 31 -12.13 4.46 -4.36
C ARG A 31 -12.88 5.55 -3.60
N GLY A 32 -12.98 5.37 -2.29
CA GLY A 32 -13.39 6.41 -1.37
C GLY A 32 -12.19 7.25 -0.97
N GLU A 33 -12.03 7.40 0.34
CA GLU A 33 -10.93 8.19 0.90
C GLU A 33 -9.57 7.52 0.71
N THR A 34 -8.57 8.33 0.36
CA THR A 34 -7.16 7.93 0.36
C THR A 34 -6.43 8.73 1.42
N ARG A 35 -5.61 8.07 2.23
CA ARG A 35 -4.85 8.69 3.32
C ARG A 35 -3.40 8.29 3.25
N ASP A 36 -2.51 9.27 3.34
CA ASP A 36 -1.11 9.04 3.69
C ASP A 36 -1.05 8.89 5.22
N LEU A 37 -0.62 7.71 5.68
CA LEU A 37 -0.53 7.39 7.09
C LEU A 37 0.90 7.60 7.59
N ALA A 38 1.05 7.95 8.86
CA ALA A 38 2.36 7.97 9.47
C ALA A 38 2.92 6.54 9.57
N VAL A 39 4.22 6.36 9.34
CA VAL A 39 4.86 5.05 9.45
C VAL A 39 4.73 4.45 10.86
N SER A 40 4.55 5.29 11.88
CA SER A 40 4.23 4.88 13.25
C SER A 40 2.89 4.12 13.38
N GLU A 41 1.97 4.29 12.42
CA GLU A 41 0.69 3.60 12.36
C GLU A 41 0.78 2.19 11.73
N ALA A 42 1.97 1.78 11.29
CA ALA A 42 2.19 0.43 10.83
C ALA A 42 2.02 -0.56 12.01
N PRO A 43 1.15 -1.59 11.88
CA PRO A 43 0.92 -2.58 12.91
C PRO A 43 2.10 -3.56 12.98
N ASP A 44 2.28 -4.23 14.12
CA ASP A 44 3.15 -5.42 14.15
C ASP A 44 2.60 -6.49 13.19
N PRO A 45 3.45 -7.19 12.42
CA PRO A 45 4.92 -7.28 12.53
C PRO A 45 5.70 -6.32 11.61
N VAL A 46 5.11 -5.22 11.12
CA VAL A 46 5.76 -4.33 10.15
C VAL A 46 6.95 -3.58 10.76
N PRO A 47 8.20 -3.78 10.27
CA PRO A 47 9.37 -3.06 10.76
C PRO A 47 9.31 -1.60 10.29
N ARG A 48 8.88 -0.69 11.17
CA ARG A 48 8.70 0.74 10.89
C ARG A 48 9.95 1.41 10.32
N ASN A 49 11.15 0.97 10.71
CA ASN A 49 12.42 1.48 10.17
C ASN A 49 12.66 1.12 8.70
N GLU A 50 11.99 0.09 8.18
CA GLU A 50 12.10 -0.38 6.80
C GLU A 50 10.96 0.12 5.90
N VAL A 51 9.98 0.83 6.44
CA VAL A 51 8.89 1.44 5.68
C VAL A 51 9.28 2.87 5.32
N GLU A 52 9.31 3.17 4.02
CA GLU A 52 9.54 4.52 3.51
C GLU A 52 8.25 5.33 3.50
N ARG A 53 7.14 4.71 3.07
CA ARG A 53 5.83 5.35 2.95
C ARG A 53 4.72 4.36 3.24
N LEU A 54 3.63 4.88 3.79
CA LEU A 54 2.41 4.12 4.06
C LEU A 54 1.22 4.90 3.52
N ARG A 55 0.46 4.27 2.62
CA ARG A 55 -0.77 4.85 2.09
C ARG A 55 -1.90 3.83 2.15
N GLU A 56 -3.08 4.31 2.47
CA GLU A 56 -4.29 3.52 2.53
C GLU A 56 -5.37 4.12 1.65
N ALA A 57 -6.17 3.27 1.02
CA ALA A 57 -7.36 3.66 0.30
C ALA A 57 -8.53 2.75 0.69
N ALA A 58 -9.67 3.37 0.97
CA ALA A 58 -10.94 2.67 1.12
C ALA A 58 -11.58 2.46 -0.26
N TYR A 59 -12.26 1.33 -0.44
CA TYR A 59 -13.06 1.04 -1.62
C TYR A 59 -14.46 0.55 -1.22
N ASP A 60 -15.46 1.10 -1.88
CA ASP A 60 -16.86 0.68 -1.76
C ASP A 60 -17.31 0.00 -3.06
N GLY A 61 -18.15 -1.03 -2.94
CA GLY A 61 -18.62 -1.81 -4.07
C GLY A 61 -19.44 -3.02 -3.59
N PRO A 62 -19.20 -4.23 -4.11
CA PRO A 62 -19.77 -5.48 -3.61
C PRO A 62 -19.21 -5.88 -2.22
N GLY A 63 -19.33 -4.98 -1.24
CA GLY A 63 -18.70 -5.03 0.08
C GLY A 63 -17.89 -3.76 0.36
N LYS A 64 -17.01 -3.82 1.36
CA LYS A 64 -16.03 -2.77 1.67
C LYS A 64 -14.62 -3.34 1.68
N LEU A 65 -13.67 -2.62 1.09
CA LEU A 65 -12.25 -2.96 1.15
C LEU A 65 -11.45 -1.81 1.75
N GLN A 66 -10.38 -2.16 2.44
CA GLN A 66 -9.31 -1.24 2.81
C GLN A 66 -8.00 -1.80 2.26
N ALA A 67 -7.43 -1.12 1.28
CA ALA A 67 -6.16 -1.48 0.68
C ALA A 67 -5.07 -0.58 1.24
N ARG A 68 -4.11 -1.19 1.93
CA ARG A 68 -2.97 -0.51 2.53
C ARG A 68 -1.70 -0.95 1.83
N VAL A 69 -0.93 0.00 1.31
CA VAL A 69 0.33 -0.23 0.61
C VAL A 69 1.47 0.35 1.43
N TYR A 70 2.42 -0.52 1.75
CA TYR A 70 3.69 -0.19 2.38
C TYR A 70 4.75 -0.14 1.29
N GLN A 71 5.38 1.01 1.12
CA GLN A 71 6.61 1.11 0.34
C GLN A 71 7.78 0.79 1.27
N LEU A 72 8.54 -0.23 0.93
CA LEU A 72 9.63 -0.77 1.73
C LEU A 72 11.00 -0.37 1.17
N ARG A 73 12.01 -0.34 2.03
CA ARG A 73 13.42 -0.15 1.63
C ARG A 73 13.91 -1.20 0.65
N SER A 74 13.41 -2.44 0.74
CA SER A 74 13.78 -3.51 -0.17
C SER A 74 12.68 -4.55 -0.34
N ALA A 75 12.78 -5.36 -1.40
CA ALA A 75 11.88 -6.48 -1.62
C ALA A 75 12.05 -7.62 -0.60
N ALA A 76 13.25 -7.75 -0.03
CA ALA A 76 13.53 -8.76 1.00
C ALA A 76 12.66 -8.56 2.24
N VAL A 77 12.46 -7.30 2.65
CA VAL A 77 11.57 -6.96 3.78
C VAL A 77 10.14 -7.42 3.52
N GLY A 78 9.64 -7.29 2.29
CA GLY A 78 8.29 -7.75 1.92
C GLY A 78 8.15 -9.27 2.02
N GLN A 79 9.19 -10.01 1.62
CA GLN A 79 9.24 -11.47 1.73
C GLN A 79 9.30 -11.93 3.18
N GLU A 80 10.11 -11.28 4.01
CA GLU A 80 10.15 -11.54 5.45
C GLU A 80 8.80 -11.26 6.12
N LEU A 81 8.12 -10.19 5.72
CA LEU A 81 6.78 -9.86 6.21
C LEU A 81 5.76 -10.91 5.82
N SER A 82 5.76 -11.37 4.57
CA SER A 82 4.87 -12.45 4.11
C SER A 82 4.98 -13.71 4.97
N GLN A 83 6.18 -14.03 5.47
CA GLN A 83 6.40 -15.20 6.35
C GLN A 83 5.91 -14.97 7.78
N ARG A 84 5.91 -13.73 8.26
CA ARG A 84 5.55 -13.37 9.64
C ARG A 84 4.10 -12.92 9.79
N TRP A 85 3.43 -12.60 8.68
CA TRP A 85 2.08 -12.07 8.69
C TRP A 85 1.10 -13.12 9.19
N ARG A 86 0.28 -12.74 10.18
CA ARG A 86 -0.73 -13.65 10.72
C ARG A 86 -1.91 -13.73 9.74
N PRO A 87 -2.32 -14.93 9.30
CA PRO A 87 -3.50 -15.08 8.47
C PRO A 87 -4.74 -14.62 9.24
N SER A 88 -5.66 -13.95 8.54
CA SER A 88 -7.00 -13.60 9.04
C SER A 88 -8.02 -13.91 7.96
N ALA A 89 -9.24 -14.26 8.35
CA ALA A 89 -10.30 -14.67 7.43
C ALA A 89 -10.78 -13.55 6.49
N ASP A 90 -10.52 -12.30 6.86
CA ASP A 90 -10.95 -11.07 6.19
C ASP A 90 -9.78 -10.22 5.68
N THR A 91 -8.58 -10.80 5.64
CA THR A 91 -7.36 -10.11 5.24
C THR A 91 -6.55 -10.95 4.27
N VAL A 92 -6.05 -10.32 3.22
CA VAL A 92 -5.13 -10.90 2.25
C VAL A 92 -3.97 -9.94 2.10
N PHE A 93 -2.78 -10.49 1.92
CA PHE A 93 -1.58 -9.72 1.67
C PHE A 93 -0.81 -10.32 0.51
N PHE A 94 0.00 -9.49 -0.13
CA PHE A 94 0.95 -9.91 -1.14
C PHE A 94 2.10 -8.91 -1.23
N ASP A 95 3.25 -9.37 -1.67
CA ASP A 95 4.36 -8.51 -2.04
C ASP A 95 4.45 -8.31 -3.56
N ALA A 96 4.94 -7.14 -3.96
CA ALA A 96 5.18 -6.75 -5.35
C ALA A 96 6.45 -5.89 -5.41
N GLY A 97 7.62 -6.55 -5.45
CA GLY A 97 8.90 -5.84 -5.43
C GLY A 97 9.10 -5.13 -4.09
N ARG A 98 9.25 -3.80 -4.11
CA ARG A 98 9.40 -2.99 -2.89
C ARG A 98 8.07 -2.65 -2.22
N TYR A 99 6.95 -3.10 -2.75
CA TYR A 99 5.64 -2.87 -2.16
C TYR A 99 5.18 -4.10 -1.41
N PHE A 100 4.67 -3.91 -0.21
CA PHE A 100 3.89 -4.91 0.51
C PHE A 100 2.46 -4.38 0.66
N VAL A 101 1.48 -5.20 0.32
CA VAL A 101 0.07 -4.78 0.27
C VAL A 101 -0.72 -5.64 1.22
N VAL A 102 -1.58 -4.99 1.99
CA VAL A 102 -2.56 -5.66 2.86
C VAL A 102 -3.93 -5.13 2.49
N VAL A 103 -4.80 -6.03 2.08
CA VAL A 103 -6.21 -5.72 1.78
C VAL A 103 -7.07 -6.39 2.82
N LYS A 104 -7.79 -5.58 3.59
CA LYS A 104 -8.86 -6.04 4.47
C LYS A 104 -10.20 -5.89 3.77
N TRP A 105 -11.13 -6.80 4.00
CA TRP A 105 -12.47 -6.70 3.45
C TRP A 105 -13.56 -6.98 4.46
N GLN A 106 -14.74 -6.44 4.20
CA GLN A 106 -15.94 -6.74 4.97
C GLN A 106 -17.07 -7.07 4.00
N ALA A 107 -17.69 -8.24 4.21
CA ALA A 107 -18.82 -8.73 3.42
C ALA A 107 -18.60 -8.65 1.90
N ALA A 108 -17.36 -8.87 1.45
CA ALA A 108 -16.99 -8.72 0.05
C ALA A 108 -17.33 -9.97 -0.78
N ASP A 109 -17.84 -9.76 -1.99
CA ASP A 109 -17.94 -10.84 -2.99
C ASP A 109 -16.52 -11.34 -3.36
N LEU A 110 -16.30 -12.64 -3.22
CA LEU A 110 -14.98 -13.26 -3.42
C LEU A 110 -14.48 -13.11 -4.86
N LYS A 111 -15.39 -13.12 -5.85
CA LYS A 111 -15.01 -12.96 -7.25
C LYS A 111 -14.55 -11.53 -7.51
N ALA A 112 -15.32 -10.54 -7.05
CA ALA A 112 -14.97 -9.13 -7.15
C ALA A 112 -13.67 -8.79 -6.38
N LEU A 113 -13.45 -9.40 -5.20
CA LEU A 113 -12.20 -9.27 -4.44
C LEU A 113 -11.00 -9.81 -5.23
N ARG A 114 -11.13 -11.00 -5.84
CA ARG A 114 -10.03 -11.59 -6.64
C ARG A 114 -9.64 -10.71 -7.82
N GLU A 115 -10.62 -10.15 -8.53
CA GLU A 115 -10.35 -9.23 -9.64
C GLU A 115 -9.70 -7.92 -9.15
N PHE A 116 -10.12 -7.41 -7.99
CA PHE A 116 -9.45 -6.27 -7.35
C PHE A 116 -7.97 -6.55 -7.07
N LEU A 117 -7.68 -7.69 -6.42
CA LEU A 117 -6.30 -8.07 -6.08
C LEU A 117 -5.42 -8.23 -7.32
N LYS A 118 -5.96 -8.87 -8.36
CA LYS A 118 -5.25 -9.04 -9.63
C LYS A 118 -4.92 -7.71 -10.29
N ALA A 119 -5.91 -6.80 -10.38
CA ALA A 119 -5.71 -5.48 -10.96
C ALA A 119 -4.67 -4.66 -10.18
N LEU A 120 -4.75 -4.65 -8.85
CA LEU A 120 -3.82 -3.93 -7.98
C LEU A 120 -2.40 -4.50 -8.08
N GLN A 121 -2.26 -5.83 -8.05
CA GLN A 121 -0.96 -6.49 -8.21
C GLN A 121 -0.33 -6.19 -9.56
N THR A 122 -1.10 -6.24 -10.65
CA THR A 122 -0.61 -5.86 -11.99
C THR A 122 -0.13 -4.42 -12.01
N LYS A 123 -0.90 -3.49 -11.44
CA LYS A 123 -0.52 -2.06 -11.37
C LYS A 123 0.83 -1.87 -10.66
N LEU A 124 0.99 -2.46 -9.48
CA LEU A 124 2.20 -2.33 -8.67
C LEU A 124 3.44 -2.94 -9.33
N ARG A 125 3.27 -4.01 -10.11
CA ARG A 125 4.36 -4.61 -10.88
C ARG A 125 4.80 -3.74 -12.05
N THR A 126 3.89 -3.00 -12.67
CA THR A 126 4.20 -2.04 -13.74
C THR A 126 4.79 -0.73 -13.19
N SER A 127 4.51 -0.39 -11.93
CA SER A 127 5.07 0.78 -11.24
C SER A 127 6.46 0.54 -10.62
N ARG A 128 7.14 -0.56 -10.96
CA ARG A 128 8.47 -0.93 -10.46
C ARG A 128 9.60 -0.33 -11.29
#